data_AF-A0A2J5I744-F1
#
_entry.id   AF-A0A2J5I744-F1
#
_cell.length_a   1.000
_cell.length_b   1.000
_cell.length_c   1.000
_cell.angle_alpha   90.00
_cell.angle_beta   90.00
_cell.angle_gamma   90.00
#
_symmetry.space_group_name_H-M   'P 1'
#
loop_
_entity.id
_entity.type
_entity.pdbx_description
1 polymer ?
#
loop_
_entity_poly.entity_id
_entity_poly.type
_entity_poly.pdbx_seq_one_letter_code
_entity_poly.pdbx_strand_id
1 'polypeptide(L)'
;MESLSRQNEMSPISTLPPPRPVSVNSLARVSSVAPIPFSKTTRSTSAEIQIPDGLLPDLPDHPAGQDSKDPVVDAPMIQVADRDAAPRPSRPEIQFENLPIEIHEAVLDYLFGERTSAYTAAGPGKSTTRTWNKSLRHPRRKVLSNLSLICPVWRWLVQSRIYRHVKIKGTTDELAESARWFQSHPYLTPYVRHVEFWIPVWGKRVAKTPAHHAAPARRHVMEHNALPEVAALQTTVAWEDTDGHNEYKYHYSSQNATLEEILRHVQTSFPDACLLTLEGGHCKRPPMVRHFRDDPTGQSGRRLPVLPNIQTLVMRGAWNIMREYRHWSSLSLALPGVREWHCGYAKPKIEGYETVAHILRHLPSALVHMNITLEGFHNKDTSQSGWLGDGINPPHLCRLLGEVAPQLESLAFTGKVCAGLFRAMRTAASTSPSKSRLKTVDFVVKNCCREKRTAPGLPFFDDFSGITNLNFIHSFEKLVVGAVHSLQVHPALDYLRIRFIDLDSACPPLNPYFQLIGTQCTGLWSEHILETLHDARPEAYFAELADGIYPQYGPNRQIVGAVYPRTRPLSIHARTYKIIADVSKA
;
A
#
# COMPACT_ATOMS: atom_id res chain seq x y z
N MET A 1 25.64 9.92 -86.00
CA MET A 1 26.92 10.57 -86.30
C MET A 1 27.66 10.77 -84.99
N GLU A 2 28.75 10.01 -84.86
CA GLU A 2 30.02 10.29 -84.15
C GLU A 2 30.11 10.43 -82.60
N SER A 3 30.62 9.33 -82.03
CA SER A 3 31.89 9.17 -81.25
C SER A 3 32.01 9.59 -79.77
N LEU A 4 32.03 8.57 -78.87
CA LEU A 4 33.20 7.98 -78.15
C LEU A 4 34.44 8.90 -77.96
N SER A 5 35.25 8.93 -76.87
CA SER A 5 35.53 8.01 -75.75
C SER A 5 36.67 8.55 -74.83
N ARG A 6 36.82 7.95 -73.62
CA ARG A 6 38.01 7.87 -72.69
C ARG A 6 38.30 9.08 -71.76
N GLN A 7 38.77 8.95 -70.51
CA GLN A 7 39.42 7.84 -69.78
C GLN A 7 39.36 8.04 -68.23
N ASN A 8 39.56 6.94 -67.50
CA ASN A 8 39.67 6.75 -66.04
C ASN A 8 40.71 7.63 -65.32
N GLU A 9 40.44 7.95 -64.04
CA GLU A 9 41.43 7.90 -62.95
C GLU A 9 40.78 7.48 -61.61
N MET A 10 41.28 6.39 -61.02
CA MET A 10 41.00 5.90 -59.67
C MET A 10 42.04 6.45 -58.69
N SER A 11 41.66 6.78 -57.45
CA SER A 11 42.35 6.50 -56.15
C SER A 11 41.77 7.39 -55.02
N PRO A 12 42.02 7.14 -53.71
CA PRO A 12 41.41 6.10 -52.89
C PRO A 12 40.72 6.64 -51.62
N ILE A 13 40.01 5.73 -50.95
CA ILE A 13 39.35 5.87 -49.65
C ILE A 13 40.37 6.24 -48.56
N SER A 14 40.06 7.23 -47.72
CA SER A 14 40.69 7.39 -46.40
C SER A 14 39.63 7.36 -45.30
N THR A 15 39.68 6.28 -44.53
CA THR A 15 38.92 5.97 -43.32
C THR A 15 39.54 6.66 -42.11
N LEU A 16 38.88 7.67 -41.56
CA LEU A 16 39.13 8.14 -40.19
C LEU A 16 37.79 8.35 -39.48
N PRO A 17 37.42 7.51 -38.49
CA PRO A 17 36.26 7.75 -37.64
C PRO A 17 36.57 8.90 -36.66
N PRO A 18 35.60 9.78 -36.35
CA PRO A 18 35.78 10.83 -35.35
C PRO A 18 35.98 10.21 -33.95
N PRO A 19 36.80 10.85 -33.09
CA PRO A 19 37.25 10.26 -31.84
C PRO A 19 36.10 10.17 -30.82
N ARG A 20 36.03 9.03 -30.13
CA ARG A 20 35.15 8.80 -28.98
C ARG A 20 35.61 9.68 -27.81
N PRO A 21 34.73 10.36 -27.06
CA PRO A 21 35.09 10.95 -25.79
C PRO A 21 35.43 9.85 -24.79
N VAL A 22 36.69 9.81 -24.36
CA VAL A 22 37.21 8.91 -23.33
C VAL A 22 36.88 9.48 -21.95
N SER A 23 36.35 8.60 -21.10
CA SER A 23 36.16 8.77 -19.66
C SER A 23 37.47 9.21 -18.98
N VAL A 24 37.45 10.37 -18.31
CA VAL A 24 38.55 10.83 -17.46
C VAL A 24 38.11 10.73 -16.00
N ASN A 25 38.57 9.68 -15.32
CA ASN A 25 38.65 9.67 -13.86
C ASN A 25 40.12 9.93 -13.48
N SER A 26 40.30 10.87 -12.56
CA SER A 26 41.47 11.12 -11.71
C SER A 26 42.55 12.07 -12.25
N LEU A 27 42.62 13.28 -11.66
CA LEU A 27 43.78 13.71 -10.85
C LEU A 27 43.53 15.00 -10.06
N ALA A 28 44.08 14.98 -8.84
CA ALA A 28 44.56 16.06 -7.96
C ALA A 28 43.57 17.04 -7.28
N ARG A 29 43.50 16.87 -5.94
CA ARG A 29 43.00 17.81 -4.93
C ARG A 29 43.82 19.09 -4.88
N VAL A 30 43.15 20.23 -4.70
CA VAL A 30 43.57 21.29 -3.76
C VAL A 30 42.34 21.81 -3.02
N SER A 31 42.48 21.93 -1.70
CA SER A 31 41.44 22.16 -0.70
C SER A 31 40.83 23.56 -0.76
N SER A 32 39.50 23.65 -0.66
CA SER A 32 38.81 24.77 -0.02
C SER A 32 37.60 24.24 0.74
N VAL A 33 37.43 24.72 1.97
CA VAL A 33 36.50 24.23 2.98
C VAL A 33 35.07 24.53 2.55
N ALA A 34 34.23 23.48 2.47
CA ALA A 34 32.79 23.57 2.26
C ALA A 34 32.05 22.78 3.36
N PRO A 35 30.86 23.24 3.79
CA PRO A 35 30.13 22.69 4.93
C PRO A 35 29.62 21.27 4.67
N ILE A 36 29.60 20.46 5.72
CA ILE A 36 29.25 19.03 5.71
C ILE A 36 27.86 18.83 5.09
N PRO A 37 27.73 18.15 3.94
CA PRO A 37 26.45 17.76 3.38
C PRO A 37 25.96 16.46 4.03
N PHE A 38 24.75 16.53 4.57
CA PHE A 38 24.01 15.42 5.15
C PHE A 38 23.62 14.41 4.05
N SER A 39 24.32 13.28 3.96
CA SER A 39 23.98 12.20 3.04
C SER A 39 23.05 11.18 3.70
N LYS A 40 21.83 11.06 3.17
CA LYS A 40 20.90 9.97 3.52
C LYS A 40 21.40 8.68 2.88
N THR A 41 22.06 7.83 3.65
CA THR A 41 22.44 6.48 3.23
C THR A 41 21.23 5.55 3.37
N THR A 42 20.51 5.35 2.27
CA THR A 42 19.61 4.19 2.11
C THR A 42 20.46 2.95 1.87
N ARG A 43 20.95 2.32 2.95
CA ARG A 43 21.50 0.97 2.90
C ARG A 43 20.83 0.09 3.95
N SER A 44 20.10 -0.89 3.44
CA SER A 44 19.62 -2.05 4.17
C SER A 44 20.83 -2.82 4.71
N THR A 45 21.08 -2.76 6.02
CA THR A 45 22.14 -3.55 6.66
C THR A 45 21.58 -4.89 7.11
N SER A 46 21.59 -5.86 6.20
CA SER A 46 21.76 -7.27 6.56
C SER A 46 23.27 -7.52 6.65
N ALA A 47 23.82 -7.55 7.87
CA ALA A 47 25.15 -8.09 8.13
C ALA A 47 25.22 -8.51 9.61
N GLU A 48 25.68 -9.74 9.83
CA GLU A 48 25.91 -10.39 11.12
C GLU A 48 26.88 -9.58 11.98
N ILE A 49 26.59 -9.45 13.27
CA ILE A 49 27.56 -8.94 14.24
C ILE A 49 28.38 -10.14 14.71
N GLN A 50 29.63 -10.23 14.25
CA GLN A 50 30.65 -11.09 14.83
C GLN A 50 31.18 -10.42 16.11
N ILE A 51 31.19 -11.17 17.21
CA ILE A 51 31.80 -10.77 18.48
C ILE A 51 33.28 -11.17 18.43
N PRO A 52 34.24 -10.24 18.58
CA PRO A 52 35.65 -10.60 18.68
C PRO A 52 36.00 -11.03 20.12
N ASP A 53 36.47 -12.26 20.27
CA ASP A 53 37.24 -12.73 21.43
C ASP A 53 38.60 -12.03 21.49
N GLY A 54 39.05 -11.65 22.70
CA GLY A 54 40.34 -10.98 22.89
C GLY A 54 40.82 -10.89 24.34
N LEU A 55 41.53 -11.95 24.75
CA LEU A 55 42.79 -11.97 25.53
C LEU A 55 42.85 -11.27 26.91
N LEU A 56 42.84 -12.09 27.97
CA LEU A 56 43.41 -11.80 29.29
C LEU A 56 44.83 -12.41 29.39
N PRO A 57 45.83 -11.73 29.99
CA PRO A 57 47.13 -12.31 30.29
C PRO A 57 47.20 -12.97 31.68
N ASP A 58 47.68 -14.22 31.64
CA ASP A 58 48.45 -15.04 32.59
C ASP A 58 48.22 -14.99 34.13
N LEU A 59 48.00 -16.22 34.63
CA LEU A 59 47.99 -16.71 36.01
C LEU A 59 49.35 -16.58 36.74
N PRO A 60 49.37 -16.79 38.07
CA PRO A 60 49.88 -18.10 38.54
C PRO A 60 49.07 -18.77 39.66
N ASP A 61 48.84 -20.07 39.44
CA ASP A 61 48.74 -21.28 40.29
C ASP A 61 48.51 -21.21 41.83
N HIS A 62 47.35 -21.77 42.23
CA HIS A 62 47.07 -22.89 43.19
C HIS A 62 47.80 -23.03 44.57
N PRO A 63 47.24 -23.73 45.60
CA PRO A 63 46.17 -24.74 45.55
C PRO A 63 45.09 -24.71 46.67
N ALA A 64 44.19 -25.70 46.53
CA ALA A 64 42.99 -26.09 47.27
C ALA A 64 43.03 -26.22 48.81
N GLY A 65 41.84 -26.11 49.44
CA GLY A 65 41.58 -26.59 50.79
C GLY A 65 40.24 -26.19 51.42
N GLN A 66 39.18 -26.95 51.12
CA GLN A 66 38.27 -27.63 52.06
C GLN A 66 37.49 -26.88 53.19
N ASP A 67 36.16 -27.10 53.18
CA ASP A 67 35.15 -27.17 54.27
C ASP A 67 35.29 -26.33 55.56
N SER A 68 34.25 -25.54 55.87
CA SER A 68 33.35 -25.73 57.06
C SER A 68 32.75 -24.43 57.62
N LYS A 69 31.42 -24.47 57.81
CA LYS A 69 30.63 -24.02 59.00
C LYS A 69 30.69 -22.55 59.48
N ASP A 70 29.56 -21.87 59.26
CA ASP A 70 28.66 -21.27 60.29
C ASP A 70 29.13 -20.09 61.19
N PRO A 71 28.20 -19.33 61.81
CA PRO A 71 28.16 -17.87 61.68
C PRO A 71 28.33 -17.09 63.01
N VAL A 72 27.93 -15.80 62.99
CA VAL A 72 27.59 -14.89 64.10
C VAL A 72 28.76 -14.06 64.69
N VAL A 73 28.65 -12.73 64.68
CA VAL A 73 28.27 -11.83 65.81
C VAL A 73 28.75 -10.39 65.50
N ASP A 74 27.81 -9.44 65.58
CA ASP A 74 28.03 -8.00 65.61
C ASP A 74 28.90 -7.54 66.80
N ALA A 75 29.86 -6.66 66.56
CA ALA A 75 30.25 -5.66 67.56
C ALA A 75 30.84 -4.40 66.88
N PRO A 76 30.35 -3.19 67.21
CA PRO A 76 30.77 -1.95 66.59
C PRO A 76 31.98 -1.36 67.34
N MET A 77 33.02 -0.92 66.63
CA MET A 77 34.03 -0.05 67.23
C MET A 77 34.49 1.07 66.30
N ILE A 78 34.05 2.27 66.70
CA ILE A 78 34.80 3.52 66.79
C ILE A 78 35.30 4.11 65.47
N GLN A 79 34.54 5.13 65.06
CA GLN A 79 34.93 6.19 64.13
C GLN A 79 36.26 6.82 64.58
N VAL A 80 37.31 6.63 63.78
CA VAL A 80 38.42 7.58 63.73
C VAL A 80 38.09 8.56 62.62
N ALA A 81 37.79 9.79 63.03
CA ALA A 81 37.53 10.91 62.15
C ALA A 81 38.80 11.27 61.37
N ASP A 82 38.82 10.92 60.08
CA ASP A 82 39.75 11.52 59.14
C ASP A 82 39.12 12.82 58.60
N ARG A 83 39.44 13.92 59.29
CA ARG A 83 39.19 15.27 58.81
C ARG A 83 40.39 15.66 57.94
N ASP A 84 40.26 15.47 56.64
CA ASP A 84 40.69 16.43 55.60
C ASP A 84 40.46 15.83 54.20
N ALA A 85 39.22 15.87 53.75
CA ALA A 85 38.90 15.84 52.33
C ALA A 85 37.99 17.04 52.04
N ALA A 86 38.55 18.06 51.41
CA ALA A 86 37.78 19.16 50.83
C ALA A 86 36.62 18.57 49.99
N PRO A 87 35.39 19.11 50.08
CA PRO A 87 34.28 18.63 49.28
C PRO A 87 34.66 18.85 47.81
N ARG A 88 35.01 17.76 47.11
CA ARG A 88 35.11 17.78 45.65
C ARG A 88 33.77 18.33 45.17
N PRO A 89 33.73 19.40 44.35
CA PRO A 89 32.48 19.82 43.75
C PRO A 89 31.94 18.62 42.99
N SER A 90 30.85 18.05 43.49
CA SER A 90 30.10 17.01 42.83
C SER A 90 29.68 17.59 41.49
N ARG A 91 30.46 17.31 40.43
CA ARG A 91 30.01 17.56 39.07
C ARG A 91 28.66 16.88 38.99
N PRO A 92 27.58 17.59 38.59
CA PRO A 92 26.33 16.91 38.30
C PRO A 92 26.65 15.92 37.20
N GLU A 93 26.77 14.65 37.58
CA GLU A 93 27.00 13.58 36.63
C GLU A 93 25.73 13.53 35.79
N ILE A 94 25.84 13.93 34.52
CA ILE A 94 24.69 13.93 33.62
C ILE A 94 24.33 12.47 33.40
N GLN A 95 23.35 12.01 34.17
CA GLN A 95 22.80 10.67 34.03
C GLN A 95 21.96 10.60 32.77
N PHE A 96 22.03 9.45 32.10
CA PHE A 96 21.31 9.21 30.84
C PHE A 96 19.81 9.51 30.97
N GLU A 97 19.18 9.19 32.10
CA GLU A 97 17.76 9.43 32.37
C GLU A 97 17.35 10.90 32.49
N ASN A 98 18.32 11.79 32.71
CA ASN A 98 18.10 13.23 32.83
C ASN A 98 18.28 13.96 31.49
N LEU A 99 18.53 13.23 30.40
CA LEU A 99 18.59 13.82 29.07
C LEU A 99 17.20 14.30 28.63
N PRO A 100 17.13 15.38 27.84
CA PRO A 100 15.88 15.82 27.22
C PRO A 100 15.20 14.69 26.44
N ILE A 101 13.86 14.68 26.51
CA ILE A 101 13.00 13.70 25.87
C ILE A 101 13.27 13.56 24.37
N GLU A 102 13.63 14.65 23.70
CA GLU A 102 13.96 14.70 22.27
C GLU A 102 15.19 13.85 21.94
N ILE A 103 16.18 13.79 22.84
CA ILE A 103 17.38 12.97 22.65
C ILE A 103 17.01 11.49 22.77
N HIS A 104 16.20 11.14 23.77
CA HIS A 104 15.69 9.78 23.91
C HIS A 104 14.87 9.34 22.68
N GLU A 105 14.02 10.22 22.17
CA GLU A 105 13.25 9.96 20.96
C GLU A 105 14.14 9.79 19.72
N ALA A 106 15.18 10.61 19.57
CA ALA A 106 16.13 10.51 18.46
C ALA A 106 16.90 9.18 18.47
N VAL A 107 17.36 8.73 19.64
CA VAL A 107 18.01 7.42 19.80
C VAL A 107 17.04 6.29 19.46
N LEU A 108 15.80 6.36 19.97
CA LEU A 108 14.79 5.36 19.64
C LEU A 108 14.39 5.41 18.17
N ASP A 109 14.38 6.55 17.51
CA ASP A 109 14.11 6.66 16.07
C ASP A 109 15.22 6.00 15.24
N TYR A 110 16.48 6.11 15.68
CA TYR A 110 17.57 5.36 15.06
C TYR A 110 17.39 3.84 15.20
N LEU A 111 16.92 3.37 16.35
CA LEU A 111 16.73 1.93 16.63
C LEU A 111 15.45 1.34 16.00
N PHE A 112 14.35 2.10 16.01
CA PHE A 112 13.03 1.66 15.53
C PHE A 112 12.74 2.04 14.07
N GLY A 113 13.48 3.01 13.52
CA GLY A 113 13.15 3.76 12.31
C GLY A 113 12.35 5.05 12.62
N GLU A 114 12.50 6.10 11.80
CA GLU A 114 11.80 7.39 11.96
C GLU A 114 10.29 7.23 12.12
N ARG A 115 9.73 7.88 13.15
CA ARG A 115 8.29 8.00 13.35
C ARG A 115 7.66 8.75 12.18
N THR A 116 6.81 8.07 11.42
CA THR A 116 5.95 8.77 10.45
C THR A 116 4.66 9.14 11.17
N SER A 117 4.36 10.43 11.29
CA SER A 117 3.10 10.89 11.86
C SER A 117 1.94 10.49 10.95
N ALA A 118 0.89 9.92 11.54
CA ALA A 118 -0.35 9.53 10.86
C ALA A 118 -0.99 10.69 10.08
N TYR A 119 -0.77 11.93 10.51
CA TYR A 119 -1.33 13.13 9.88
C TYR A 119 -0.42 13.72 8.78
N THR A 120 0.84 13.26 8.66
CA THR A 120 1.83 13.85 7.73
C THR A 120 1.92 13.15 6.37
N ALA A 121 0.97 12.28 6.05
CA ALA A 121 0.92 11.60 4.75
C ALA A 121 0.61 12.53 3.55
N ALA A 122 0.29 13.81 3.81
CA ALA A 122 -0.02 14.83 2.82
C ALA A 122 1.12 15.84 2.56
N GLY A 123 2.39 15.43 2.72
CA GLY A 123 3.53 16.28 2.37
C GLY A 123 3.88 16.20 0.87
N PRO A 124 4.23 17.31 0.20
CA PRO A 124 4.63 17.31 -1.21
C PRO A 124 5.77 16.31 -1.47
N GLY A 125 5.60 15.43 -2.45
CA GLY A 125 6.62 14.46 -2.88
C GLY A 125 6.73 13.17 -2.03
N LYS A 126 5.97 13.02 -0.93
CA LYS A 126 5.82 11.72 -0.25
C LYS A 126 4.54 11.07 -0.77
N SER A 127 4.68 9.92 -1.42
CA SER A 127 3.51 9.23 -1.97
C SER A 127 2.49 8.94 -0.86
N THR A 128 1.28 9.46 -1.03
CA THR A 128 0.08 9.13 -0.25
C THR A 128 -0.24 7.63 -0.28
N THR A 129 0.39 6.86 -1.19
CA THR A 129 0.34 5.39 -1.22
C THR A 129 1.30 4.70 -0.23
N ARG A 130 1.93 5.43 0.70
CA ARG A 130 2.76 4.81 1.74
C ARG A 130 1.87 3.92 2.61
N THR A 131 1.86 2.64 2.27
CA THR A 131 1.04 1.61 2.89
C THR A 131 1.25 1.67 4.40
N TRP A 132 0.20 1.96 5.17
CA TRP A 132 0.22 2.03 6.64
C TRP A 132 0.98 0.85 7.29
N ASN A 133 1.03 -0.30 6.58
CA ASN A 133 1.82 -1.48 6.91
C ASN A 133 3.33 -1.24 7.14
N LYS A 134 3.98 -0.33 6.41
CA LYS A 134 5.42 -0.04 6.57
C LYS A 134 5.70 1.03 7.62
N SER A 135 4.71 1.87 7.92
CA SER A 135 4.85 3.01 8.82
C SER A 135 4.75 2.62 10.31
N LEU A 136 4.17 1.46 10.62
CA LEU A 136 3.75 1.10 11.99
C LEU A 136 4.16 -0.33 12.41
N ARG A 137 4.96 -1.03 11.58
CA ARG A 137 5.45 -2.38 11.89
C ARG A 137 6.94 -2.33 12.18
N HIS A 138 7.30 -2.58 13.44
CA HIS A 138 8.67 -2.84 13.84
C HIS A 138 8.92 -4.37 13.76
N PRO A 139 9.69 -4.87 12.78
CA PRO A 139 9.89 -6.32 12.60
C PRO A 139 10.54 -7.04 13.79
N ARG A 140 11.02 -6.31 14.81
CA ARG A 140 11.69 -6.86 16.00
C ARG A 140 10.98 -6.51 17.32
N ARG A 141 9.63 -6.51 17.35
CA ARG A 141 8.84 -6.09 18.54
C ARG A 141 9.31 -6.70 19.87
N LYS A 142 9.65 -8.00 19.89
CA LYS A 142 10.12 -8.69 21.12
C LYS A 142 11.50 -8.16 21.58
N VAL A 143 12.47 -8.07 20.68
CA VAL A 143 13.82 -7.56 21.00
C VAL A 143 13.77 -6.08 21.40
N LEU A 144 12.94 -5.30 20.70
CA LEU A 144 12.78 -3.87 20.96
C LEU A 144 11.97 -3.58 22.24
N SER A 145 11.17 -4.53 22.73
CA SER A 145 10.43 -4.37 23.98
C SER A 145 11.34 -4.35 25.22
N ASN A 146 12.49 -5.02 25.18
CA ASN A 146 13.46 -5.00 26.29
C ASN A 146 14.03 -3.60 26.54
N LEU A 147 14.02 -2.71 25.53
CA LEU A 147 14.43 -1.31 25.71
C LEU A 147 13.55 -0.58 26.73
N SER A 148 12.31 -1.04 26.95
CA SER A 148 11.42 -0.51 27.98
C SER A 148 11.88 -0.79 29.42
N LEU A 149 12.89 -1.67 29.59
CA LEU A 149 13.46 -2.03 30.89
C LEU A 149 14.67 -1.16 31.28
N ILE A 150 15.19 -0.34 30.36
CA ILE A 150 16.42 0.44 30.58
C ILE A 150 16.21 1.54 31.62
N CYS A 151 15.17 2.36 31.45
CA CYS A 151 14.81 3.40 32.41
C CYS A 151 13.30 3.75 32.31
N PRO A 152 12.71 4.45 33.29
CA PRO A 152 11.30 4.83 33.27
C PRO A 152 10.91 5.65 32.04
N VAL A 153 11.77 6.56 31.58
CA VAL A 153 11.54 7.38 30.38
C VAL A 153 11.43 6.50 29.13
N TRP A 154 12.32 5.51 29.00
CA TRP A 154 12.28 4.58 27.88
C TRP A 154 11.08 3.64 27.96
N ARG A 155 10.61 3.29 29.16
CA ARG A 155 9.43 2.44 29.34
C ARG A 155 8.22 2.99 28.60
N TRP A 156 7.84 4.24 28.89
CA TRP A 156 6.67 4.85 28.27
C TRP A 156 6.91 5.14 26.78
N LEU A 157 8.11 5.61 26.39
CA LEU A 157 8.44 5.87 24.98
C LEU A 157 8.35 4.61 24.12
N VAL A 158 8.93 3.50 24.60
CA VAL A 158 8.92 2.22 23.90
C VAL A 158 7.51 1.63 23.86
N GLN A 159 6.79 1.62 24.98
CA GLN A 159 5.41 1.14 25.04
C GLN A 159 4.50 1.95 24.10
N SER A 160 4.62 3.28 24.08
CA SER A 160 3.85 4.15 23.18
C SER A 160 4.09 3.86 21.70
N ARG A 161 5.25 3.31 21.32
CA ARG A 161 5.58 2.89 19.95
C ARG A 161 5.03 1.51 19.64
N ILE A 162 5.24 0.55 20.54
CA ILE A 162 4.85 -0.85 20.34
C ILE A 162 3.31 -1.00 20.32
N TYR A 163 2.62 -0.32 21.25
CA TYR A 163 1.16 -0.40 21.38
C TYR A 163 0.41 0.60 20.50
N ARG A 164 1.11 1.49 19.78
CA ARG A 164 0.47 2.42 18.84
C ARG A 164 -0.43 1.72 17.83
N HIS A 165 -0.02 0.53 17.39
CA HIS A 165 -0.71 -0.29 16.42
C HIS A 165 -0.85 -1.73 16.90
N VAL A 166 -2.09 -2.12 17.17
CA VAL A 166 -2.48 -3.48 17.58
C VAL A 166 -3.16 -4.17 16.40
N LYS A 167 -2.70 -5.38 16.07
CA LYS A 167 -3.36 -6.26 15.10
C LYS A 167 -4.01 -7.41 15.85
N ILE A 168 -5.31 -7.61 15.65
CA ILE A 168 -6.12 -8.62 16.31
C ILE A 168 -6.73 -9.52 15.24
N LYS A 169 -6.78 -10.82 15.49
CA LYS A 169 -7.51 -11.74 14.64
C LYS A 169 -9.01 -11.61 14.93
N GLY A 170 -9.83 -11.44 13.89
CA GLY A 170 -11.26 -11.16 13.99
C GLY A 170 -12.12 -12.38 14.31
N THR A 171 -11.77 -13.13 15.36
CA THR A 171 -12.56 -14.24 15.90
C THR A 171 -12.99 -13.93 17.33
N THR A 172 -14.10 -14.51 17.79
CA THR A 172 -14.66 -14.24 19.13
C THR A 172 -13.63 -14.44 20.25
N ASP A 173 -12.85 -15.52 20.16
CA ASP A 173 -11.89 -15.92 21.20
C ASP A 173 -10.74 -14.92 21.31
N GLU A 174 -10.29 -14.38 20.18
CA GLU A 174 -9.19 -13.43 20.08
C GLU A 174 -9.61 -12.02 20.51
N LEU A 175 -10.89 -11.65 20.28
CA LEU A 175 -11.46 -10.46 20.89
C LEU A 175 -11.49 -10.59 22.42
N ALA A 176 -11.91 -11.74 22.94
CA ALA A 176 -11.95 -11.99 24.39
C ALA A 176 -10.55 -12.04 25.02
N GLU A 177 -9.57 -12.62 24.34
CA GLU A 177 -8.16 -12.58 24.76
C GLU A 177 -7.62 -11.15 24.77
N SER A 178 -7.87 -10.38 23.70
CA SER A 178 -7.50 -8.98 23.64
C SER A 178 -8.15 -8.17 24.78
N ALA A 179 -9.43 -8.40 25.06
CA ALA A 179 -10.13 -7.71 26.14
C ALA A 179 -9.47 -8.01 27.50
N ARG A 180 -9.21 -9.28 27.80
CA ARG A 180 -8.54 -9.70 29.04
C ARG A 180 -7.15 -9.06 29.17
N TRP A 181 -6.36 -9.01 28.09
CA TRP A 181 -5.03 -8.41 28.10
C TRP A 181 -5.07 -6.92 28.48
N PHE A 182 -5.96 -6.13 27.87
CA PHE A 182 -6.05 -4.70 28.14
C PHE A 182 -6.77 -4.39 29.45
N GLN A 183 -7.65 -5.27 29.93
CA GLN A 183 -8.20 -5.19 31.27
C GLN A 183 -7.13 -5.42 32.35
N SER A 184 -6.19 -6.34 32.14
CA SER A 184 -5.06 -6.54 33.08
C SER A 184 -3.96 -5.49 32.93
N HIS A 185 -3.94 -4.73 31.83
CA HIS A 185 -2.94 -3.69 31.55
C HIS A 185 -3.58 -2.38 31.06
N PRO A 186 -4.45 -1.73 31.87
CA PRO A 186 -5.24 -0.58 31.42
C PRO A 186 -4.37 0.63 31.03
N TYR A 187 -3.17 0.75 31.60
CA TYR A 187 -2.20 1.81 31.27
C TYR A 187 -1.68 1.75 29.83
N LEU A 188 -1.86 0.63 29.12
CA LEU A 188 -1.45 0.48 27.72
C LEU A 188 -2.50 0.96 26.72
N THR A 189 -3.77 0.98 27.12
CA THR A 189 -4.90 1.36 26.26
C THR A 189 -4.76 2.75 25.64
N PRO A 190 -4.36 3.81 26.38
CA PRO A 190 -4.24 5.16 25.81
C PRO A 190 -3.19 5.31 24.70
N TYR A 191 -2.27 4.34 24.58
CA TYR A 191 -1.27 4.33 23.51
C TYR A 191 -1.83 3.83 22.17
N VAL A 192 -2.93 3.08 22.18
CA VAL A 192 -3.49 2.45 20.98
C VAL A 192 -4.19 3.50 20.11
N ARG A 193 -3.59 3.84 18.96
CA ARG A 193 -4.14 4.79 17.99
C ARG A 193 -4.66 4.11 16.73
N HIS A 194 -4.14 2.93 16.40
CA HIS A 194 -4.53 2.12 15.26
C HIS A 194 -4.88 0.70 15.71
N VAL A 195 -6.08 0.25 15.37
CA VAL A 195 -6.51 -1.14 15.54
C VAL A 195 -6.74 -1.78 14.17
N GLU A 196 -6.06 -2.88 13.89
CA GLU A 196 -6.21 -3.68 12.67
C GLU A 196 -6.86 -5.03 13.00
N PHE A 197 -8.03 -5.31 12.41
CA PHE A 197 -8.67 -6.62 12.50
C PHE A 197 -8.44 -7.41 11.21
N TRP A 198 -7.83 -8.58 11.32
CA TRP A 198 -7.75 -9.54 10.23
C TRP A 198 -8.76 -10.66 10.44
N ILE A 199 -9.75 -10.74 9.55
CA ILE A 199 -10.88 -11.66 9.68
C ILE A 199 -10.60 -12.89 8.79
N PRO A 200 -10.30 -14.06 9.40
CA PRO A 200 -9.88 -15.23 8.64
C PRO A 200 -11.04 -15.82 7.83
N VAL A 201 -10.72 -16.32 6.64
CA VAL A 201 -11.68 -17.12 5.84
C VAL A 201 -11.56 -18.61 6.14
N TRP A 202 -10.34 -19.08 6.38
CA TRP A 202 -10.05 -20.47 6.69
C TRP A 202 -9.94 -20.66 8.21
N GLY A 203 -10.59 -21.71 8.71
CA GLY A 203 -10.54 -22.18 10.08
C GLY A 203 -9.39 -23.17 10.32
N LYS A 204 -9.47 -23.92 11.43
CA LYS A 204 -8.48 -24.95 11.77
C LYS A 204 -8.45 -26.05 10.71
N ARG A 205 -7.26 -26.62 10.46
CA ARG A 205 -7.11 -27.84 9.65
C ARG A 205 -8.00 -28.93 10.23
N VAL A 206 -8.68 -29.70 9.38
CA VAL A 206 -9.26 -30.98 9.80
C VAL A 206 -8.12 -31.81 10.36
N ALA A 207 -8.12 -32.02 11.68
CA ALA A 207 -7.30 -33.05 12.27
C ALA A 207 -7.81 -34.37 11.70
N LYS A 208 -6.95 -35.13 11.02
CA LYS A 208 -7.26 -36.55 10.79
C LYS A 208 -7.40 -37.15 12.18
N THR A 209 -8.63 -37.41 12.61
CA THR A 209 -8.85 -38.34 13.71
C THR A 209 -8.18 -39.64 13.25
N PRO A 210 -7.12 -40.13 13.91
CA PRO A 210 -6.69 -41.49 13.63
C PRO A 210 -7.89 -42.34 14.02
N ALA A 211 -8.50 -42.98 13.03
CA ALA A 211 -9.58 -43.92 13.28
C ALA A 211 -9.01 -44.97 14.24
N HIS A 212 -9.42 -44.88 15.51
CA HIS A 212 -9.19 -45.94 16.47
C HIS A 212 -9.84 -47.19 15.89
N HIS A 213 -8.99 -48.17 15.59
CA HIS A 213 -9.27 -49.58 15.34
C HIS A 213 -10.75 -49.98 15.53
N ALA A 214 -11.55 -49.84 14.48
CA ALA A 214 -12.78 -50.60 14.35
C ALA A 214 -12.42 -51.88 13.60
N ALA A 215 -12.28 -52.98 14.35
CA ALA A 215 -12.09 -54.32 13.80
C ALA A 215 -13.24 -54.66 12.82
N PRO A 216 -12.99 -55.42 11.75
CA PRO A 216 -14.02 -55.75 10.78
C PRO A 216 -15.00 -56.74 11.40
N ALA A 217 -16.19 -56.27 11.79
CA ALA A 217 -17.29 -57.13 12.18
C ALA A 217 -17.82 -57.85 10.92
N ARG A 218 -17.77 -59.18 10.98
CA ARG A 218 -18.31 -60.09 9.97
C ARG A 218 -19.80 -59.81 9.72
N ARG A 219 -20.17 -59.94 8.44
CA ARG A 219 -21.56 -59.91 7.95
C ARG A 219 -22.41 -60.92 8.74
N HIS A 220 -23.56 -60.47 9.25
CA HIS A 220 -24.71 -61.35 9.40
C HIS A 220 -26.00 -60.58 9.11
N VAL A 221 -26.80 -61.17 8.24
CA VAL A 221 -28.12 -60.74 7.77
C VAL A 221 -29.16 -61.18 8.79
N MET A 222 -30.10 -60.30 9.17
CA MET A 222 -31.51 -60.66 9.38
C MET A 222 -32.41 -59.41 9.46
N GLU A 223 -33.55 -59.46 8.77
CA GLU A 223 -34.62 -58.47 8.67
C GLU A 223 -35.52 -58.46 9.93
N HIS A 224 -36.00 -57.29 10.38
CA HIS A 224 -37.43 -56.93 10.49
C HIS A 224 -37.68 -55.61 11.25
N ASN A 225 -38.52 -54.76 10.63
CA ASN A 225 -39.54 -53.86 11.17
C ASN A 225 -39.37 -53.14 12.54
N ALA A 226 -39.19 -51.82 12.51
CA ALA A 226 -40.07 -50.84 13.19
C ALA A 226 -39.65 -49.38 12.87
N LEU A 227 -40.60 -48.58 12.41
CA LEU A 227 -40.65 -47.11 12.48
C LEU A 227 -41.79 -46.74 13.47
N PRO A 228 -41.93 -45.50 13.96
CA PRO A 228 -41.03 -44.32 13.95
C PRO A 228 -40.92 -43.61 15.34
N GLU A 229 -39.92 -42.74 15.55
CA GLU A 229 -40.12 -41.35 16.06
C GLU A 229 -38.83 -40.60 16.48
N VAL A 230 -38.71 -39.38 15.93
CA VAL A 230 -38.15 -38.13 16.48
C VAL A 230 -36.69 -38.08 16.97
N ALA A 231 -35.78 -37.76 16.03
CA ALA A 231 -34.64 -36.85 16.27
C ALA A 231 -34.17 -36.26 14.92
N ALA A 232 -34.86 -35.23 14.43
CA ALA A 232 -34.35 -33.86 14.35
C ALA A 232 -33.01 -33.67 13.60
N LEU A 233 -33.13 -33.44 12.28
CA LEU A 233 -32.68 -32.21 11.62
C LEU A 233 -31.26 -31.69 11.94
N GLN A 234 -30.21 -32.40 11.52
CA GLN A 234 -28.94 -31.76 11.12
C GLN A 234 -28.27 -32.55 10.01
N THR A 235 -28.57 -32.22 8.75
CA THR A 235 -27.72 -32.60 7.63
C THR A 235 -27.69 -31.45 6.64
N THR A 236 -26.82 -30.48 6.96
CA THR A 236 -26.36 -29.48 6.00
C THR A 236 -25.73 -30.17 4.82
N VAL A 237 -26.29 -29.91 3.65
CA VAL A 237 -25.88 -30.37 2.32
C VAL A 237 -24.40 -30.06 2.10
N ALA A 238 -23.55 -31.06 2.25
CA ALA A 238 -22.17 -31.04 1.77
C ALA A 238 -22.23 -31.30 0.27
N TRP A 239 -21.98 -30.28 -0.53
CA TRP A 239 -21.82 -30.42 -1.98
C TRP A 239 -20.47 -31.09 -2.22
N GLU A 240 -20.51 -32.37 -2.60
CA GLU A 240 -19.36 -33.10 -3.11
C GLU A 240 -19.02 -32.56 -4.51
N ASP A 241 -17.76 -32.17 -4.70
CA ASP A 241 -17.15 -32.06 -6.01
C ASP A 241 -15.84 -32.84 -5.90
N THR A 242 -15.87 -34.05 -6.43
CA THR A 242 -14.72 -34.95 -6.55
C THR A 242 -13.80 -34.45 -7.65
N ASP A 243 -12.59 -34.01 -7.28
CA ASP A 243 -11.40 -34.33 -8.06
C ASP A 243 -10.13 -34.18 -7.20
N GLY A 244 -9.31 -35.24 -7.23
CA GLY A 244 -8.21 -35.46 -6.32
C GLY A 244 -6.96 -34.62 -6.62
N HIS A 245 -6.38 -34.04 -5.57
CA HIS A 245 -4.96 -34.15 -5.21
C HIS A 245 -4.68 -33.29 -3.95
N ASN A 246 -4.16 -33.93 -2.88
CA ASN A 246 -3.75 -33.36 -1.58
C ASN A 246 -4.82 -32.62 -0.75
N GLU A 247 -5.75 -33.36 -0.16
CA GLU A 247 -6.78 -32.85 0.77
C GLU A 247 -6.22 -32.45 2.14
N TYR A 248 -5.67 -31.23 2.23
CA TYR A 248 -5.86 -30.45 3.46
C TYR A 248 -7.23 -29.76 3.37
N LYS A 249 -8.30 -30.46 3.78
CA LYS A 249 -9.63 -29.84 3.93
C LYS A 249 -9.54 -28.83 5.08
N TYR A 250 -9.45 -27.54 4.76
CA TYR A 250 -9.67 -26.47 5.74
C TYR A 250 -11.18 -26.25 5.85
N HIS A 251 -11.72 -26.22 7.07
CA HIS A 251 -13.08 -25.71 7.25
C HIS A 251 -13.09 -24.20 7.07
N TYR A 252 -14.23 -23.63 6.66
CA TYR A 252 -14.44 -22.19 6.83
C TYR A 252 -14.36 -21.84 8.32
N SER A 253 -13.81 -20.68 8.64
CA SER A 253 -13.78 -20.20 10.03
C SER A 253 -15.22 -20.04 10.53
N SER A 254 -15.64 -20.86 11.50
CA SER A 254 -16.99 -20.86 12.07
C SER A 254 -17.16 -19.90 13.25
N GLN A 255 -16.05 -19.35 13.77
CA GLN A 255 -16.02 -18.48 14.97
C GLN A 255 -15.57 -17.04 14.66
N ASN A 256 -15.80 -16.58 13.42
CA ASN A 256 -15.52 -15.19 13.07
C ASN A 256 -16.40 -14.26 13.89
N ALA A 257 -15.79 -13.21 14.45
CA ALA A 257 -16.52 -12.13 15.07
C ALA A 257 -17.30 -11.34 14.01
N THR A 258 -18.48 -10.89 14.39
CA THR A 258 -19.30 -9.97 13.58
C THR A 258 -18.73 -8.55 13.62
N LEU A 259 -19.11 -7.68 12.68
CA LEU A 259 -18.72 -6.27 12.75
C LEU A 259 -19.25 -5.59 14.01
N GLU A 260 -20.44 -5.96 14.49
CA GLU A 260 -20.98 -5.46 15.76
C GLU A 260 -20.03 -5.77 16.92
N GLU A 261 -19.54 -7.00 17.01
CA GLU A 261 -18.63 -7.42 18.09
C GLU A 261 -17.27 -6.74 17.98
N ILE A 262 -16.75 -6.59 16.76
CA ILE A 262 -15.49 -5.89 16.50
C ILE A 262 -15.61 -4.41 16.92
N LEU A 263 -16.66 -3.71 16.47
CA LEU A 263 -16.86 -2.30 16.80
C LEU A 263 -17.13 -2.11 18.29
N ARG A 264 -17.90 -3.00 18.93
CA ARG A 264 -18.10 -2.98 20.39
C ARG A 264 -16.77 -3.15 21.13
N HIS A 265 -15.91 -4.06 20.69
CA HIS A 265 -14.58 -4.25 21.27
C HIS A 265 -13.70 -3.01 21.14
N VAL A 266 -13.71 -2.33 19.99
CA VAL A 266 -12.99 -1.06 19.84
C VAL A 266 -13.55 0.00 20.77
N GLN A 267 -14.87 0.11 20.87
CA GLN A 267 -15.54 1.08 21.73
C GLN A 267 -15.15 0.91 23.20
N THR A 268 -15.10 -0.34 23.70
CA THR A 268 -14.83 -0.62 25.12
C THR A 268 -13.33 -0.67 25.43
N SER A 269 -12.53 -1.24 24.53
CA SER A 269 -11.12 -1.56 24.80
C SER A 269 -10.15 -0.52 24.25
N PHE A 270 -10.53 0.24 23.23
CA PHE A 270 -9.67 1.19 22.51
C PHE A 270 -10.37 2.52 22.19
N PRO A 271 -10.91 3.25 23.19
CA PRO A 271 -11.68 4.48 22.95
C PRO A 271 -10.85 5.59 22.28
N ASP A 272 -9.53 5.56 22.48
CA ASP A 272 -8.56 6.52 21.94
C ASP A 272 -8.09 6.22 20.50
N ALA A 273 -8.55 5.11 19.91
CA ALA A 273 -8.21 4.73 18.56
C ALA A 273 -8.80 5.74 17.56
N CYS A 274 -7.98 6.15 16.59
CA CYS A 274 -8.38 7.07 15.53
C CYS A 274 -8.28 6.45 14.12
N LEU A 275 -7.66 5.27 14.00
CA LEU A 275 -7.53 4.54 12.73
C LEU A 275 -8.01 3.10 12.90
N LEU A 276 -8.92 2.69 12.01
CA LEU A 276 -9.47 1.33 11.97
C LEU A 276 -9.11 0.66 10.65
N THR A 277 -8.46 -0.50 10.71
CA THR A 277 -8.27 -1.36 9.54
C THR A 277 -9.13 -2.61 9.68
N LEU A 278 -9.93 -2.90 8.67
CA LEU A 278 -10.66 -4.15 8.49
C LEU A 278 -10.06 -4.89 7.30
N GLU A 279 -9.53 -6.09 7.53
CA GLU A 279 -8.89 -6.93 6.52
C GLU A 279 -9.64 -8.27 6.39
N GLY A 280 -10.33 -8.46 5.27
CA GLY A 280 -10.94 -9.74 4.92
C GLY A 280 -9.90 -10.71 4.36
N GLY A 281 -9.89 -11.96 4.84
CA GLY A 281 -9.05 -13.01 4.26
C GLY A 281 -9.38 -13.28 2.78
N HIS A 282 -8.40 -13.75 2.01
CA HIS A 282 -8.57 -14.02 0.59
C HIS A 282 -8.86 -15.50 0.31
N CYS A 283 -9.93 -15.81 -0.42
CA CYS A 283 -10.14 -17.12 -1.05
C CYS A 283 -10.94 -16.98 -2.36
N LYS A 284 -11.20 -18.08 -3.09
CA LYS A 284 -11.94 -18.05 -4.37
C LYS A 284 -13.39 -17.56 -4.21
N ARG A 285 -14.06 -17.91 -3.10
CA ARG A 285 -15.45 -17.54 -2.79
C ARG A 285 -15.56 -17.19 -1.30
N PRO A 286 -14.99 -16.05 -0.86
CA PRO A 286 -14.95 -15.75 0.56
C PRO A 286 -16.37 -15.49 1.07
N PRO A 287 -16.72 -15.93 2.30
CA PRO A 287 -17.96 -15.51 2.93
C PRO A 287 -17.90 -14.02 3.25
N MET A 288 -19.06 -13.37 3.27
CA MET A 288 -19.16 -12.01 3.77
C MET A 288 -19.05 -12.01 5.29
N VAL A 289 -18.33 -11.05 5.84
CA VAL A 289 -18.31 -10.77 7.28
C VAL A 289 -19.71 -10.34 7.68
N ARG A 290 -20.29 -11.04 8.64
CA ARG A 290 -21.62 -10.71 9.13
C ARG A 290 -21.57 -9.40 9.91
N HIS A 291 -22.51 -8.50 9.64
CA HIS A 291 -22.64 -7.28 10.44
C HIS A 291 -23.17 -7.62 11.84
N PHE A 292 -24.15 -8.52 11.92
CA PHE A 292 -24.81 -8.95 13.14
C PHE A 292 -24.90 -10.48 13.19
N ARG A 293 -24.95 -11.05 14.41
CA ARG A 293 -24.98 -12.51 14.60
C ARG A 293 -26.31 -13.12 14.18
N ASP A 294 -27.39 -12.45 14.56
CA ASP A 294 -28.77 -12.92 14.39
C ASP A 294 -29.51 -12.24 13.22
N ASP A 295 -28.80 -11.42 12.43
CA ASP A 295 -29.34 -10.80 11.22
C ASP A 295 -28.37 -10.98 10.06
N PRO A 296 -28.33 -12.19 9.46
CA PRO A 296 -27.48 -12.46 8.31
C PRO A 296 -27.90 -11.67 7.06
N THR A 297 -29.16 -11.22 7.01
CA THR A 297 -29.73 -10.48 5.88
C THR A 297 -29.49 -8.98 5.95
N GLY A 298 -29.14 -8.43 7.11
CA GLY A 298 -29.02 -6.99 7.36
C GLY A 298 -30.35 -6.24 7.29
N GLN A 299 -31.49 -6.91 7.50
CA GLN A 299 -32.84 -6.34 7.35
C GLN A 299 -33.48 -5.93 8.68
N SER A 300 -32.88 -6.28 9.82
CA SER A 300 -33.45 -6.04 11.16
C SER A 300 -33.46 -4.56 11.59
N GLY A 301 -32.88 -3.66 10.79
CA GLY A 301 -32.73 -2.24 11.15
C GLY A 301 -31.77 -1.98 12.31
N ARG A 302 -31.09 -3.03 12.83
CA ARG A 302 -30.07 -2.90 13.87
C ARG A 302 -28.92 -2.00 13.40
N ARG A 303 -28.34 -1.27 14.35
CA ARG A 303 -27.23 -0.35 14.11
C ARG A 303 -25.96 -0.88 14.74
N LEU A 304 -24.85 -0.69 14.03
CA LEU A 304 -23.52 -1.00 14.55
C LEU A 304 -23.14 0.00 15.67
N PRO A 305 -22.31 -0.40 16.65
CA PRO A 305 -21.82 0.51 17.69
C PRO A 305 -21.07 1.71 17.09
N VAL A 306 -21.34 2.91 17.59
CA VAL A 306 -20.77 4.14 17.05
C VAL A 306 -19.37 4.37 17.62
N LEU A 307 -18.40 4.61 16.73
CA LEU A 307 -17.01 4.96 17.06
C LEU A 307 -16.71 6.39 16.58
N PRO A 308 -16.95 7.43 17.41
CA PRO A 308 -16.82 8.82 16.97
C PRO A 308 -15.37 9.25 16.71
N ASN A 309 -14.40 8.61 17.36
CA ASN A 309 -12.99 9.00 17.29
C ASN A 309 -12.24 8.46 16.05
N ILE A 310 -12.84 7.52 15.32
CA ILE A 310 -12.23 6.94 14.12
C ILE A 310 -12.30 7.95 12.98
N GLN A 311 -11.14 8.42 12.52
CA GLN A 311 -10.98 9.39 11.44
C GLN A 311 -10.53 8.76 10.13
N THR A 312 -9.80 7.64 10.20
CA THR A 312 -9.32 6.91 9.03
C THR A 312 -9.84 5.47 9.03
N LEU A 313 -10.54 5.09 7.96
CA LEU A 313 -11.02 3.73 7.72
C LEU A 313 -10.24 3.08 6.59
N VAL A 314 -9.64 1.92 6.85
CA VAL A 314 -8.93 1.11 5.85
C VAL A 314 -9.63 -0.22 5.67
N MET A 315 -10.10 -0.51 4.46
CA MET A 315 -10.74 -1.78 4.09
C MET A 315 -9.88 -2.52 3.08
N ARG A 316 -9.29 -3.65 3.51
CA ARG A 316 -8.52 -4.56 2.66
C ARG A 316 -9.32 -5.82 2.39
N GLY A 317 -9.40 -6.24 1.14
CA GLY A 317 -10.31 -7.33 0.78
C GLY A 317 -11.77 -6.90 1.00
N ALA A 318 -12.11 -5.69 0.52
CA ALA A 318 -13.40 -5.05 0.73
C ALA A 318 -14.58 -5.94 0.28
N TRP A 319 -14.38 -6.86 -0.66
CA TRP A 319 -15.38 -7.86 -1.07
C TRP A 319 -15.92 -8.73 0.07
N ASN A 320 -15.13 -8.95 1.12
CA ASN A 320 -15.57 -9.69 2.30
C ASN A 320 -16.37 -8.81 3.27
N ILE A 321 -16.20 -7.49 3.20
CA ILE A 321 -16.74 -6.56 4.19
C ILE A 321 -17.98 -5.84 3.63
N MET A 322 -17.98 -5.53 2.33
CA MET A 322 -19.00 -4.73 1.66
C MET A 322 -19.18 -5.18 0.22
N ARG A 323 -20.40 -5.64 -0.09
CA ARG A 323 -20.83 -6.06 -1.44
C ARG A 323 -21.93 -5.21 -2.06
N GLU A 324 -22.53 -4.33 -1.25
CA GLU A 324 -23.70 -3.52 -1.61
C GLU A 324 -23.66 -2.21 -0.82
N TYR A 325 -24.35 -1.18 -1.31
CA TYR A 325 -24.37 0.14 -0.69
C TYR A 325 -24.92 0.17 0.76
N ARG A 326 -25.86 -0.73 1.10
CA ARG A 326 -26.35 -0.84 2.49
C ARG A 326 -25.25 -1.19 3.49
N HIS A 327 -24.25 -1.98 3.09
CA HIS A 327 -23.12 -2.31 3.95
C HIS A 327 -22.25 -1.08 4.22
N TRP A 328 -22.01 -0.25 3.19
CA TRP A 328 -21.37 1.06 3.36
C TRP A 328 -22.17 1.93 4.32
N SER A 329 -23.49 2.04 4.10
CA SER A 329 -24.36 2.90 4.89
C SER A 329 -24.32 2.53 6.38
N SER A 330 -24.36 1.22 6.68
CA SER A 330 -24.22 0.72 8.05
C SER A 330 -22.87 1.09 8.70
N LEU A 331 -21.77 0.98 7.95
CA LEU A 331 -20.43 1.36 8.42
C LEU A 331 -20.27 2.88 8.57
N SER A 332 -20.74 3.65 7.58
CA SER A 332 -20.67 5.11 7.57
C SER A 332 -21.44 5.71 8.75
N LEU A 333 -22.61 5.17 9.11
CA LEU A 333 -23.36 5.60 10.29
C LEU A 333 -22.65 5.29 11.61
N ALA A 334 -21.92 4.17 11.66
CA ALA A 334 -21.15 3.79 12.84
C ALA A 334 -19.84 4.57 12.98
N LEU A 335 -19.33 5.15 11.89
CA LEU A 335 -18.05 5.83 11.84
C LEU A 335 -18.22 7.30 11.39
N PRO A 336 -18.98 8.13 12.13
CA PRO A 336 -19.35 9.48 11.71
C PRO A 336 -18.14 10.44 11.62
N GLY A 337 -17.03 10.13 12.31
CA GLY A 337 -15.80 10.92 12.29
C GLY A 337 -14.88 10.66 11.11
N VAL A 338 -15.21 9.71 10.21
CA VAL A 338 -14.33 9.31 9.11
C VAL A 338 -14.16 10.44 8.10
N ARG A 339 -12.91 10.85 7.94
CA ARG A 339 -12.45 11.85 6.97
C ARG A 339 -11.61 11.23 5.86
N GLU A 340 -11.03 10.06 6.12
CA GLU A 340 -10.15 9.35 5.20
C GLU A 340 -10.61 7.90 5.00
N TRP A 341 -10.81 7.52 3.74
CA TRP A 341 -11.28 6.19 3.36
C TRP A 341 -10.34 5.52 2.37
N HIS A 342 -9.82 4.35 2.75
CA HIS A 342 -9.05 3.46 1.89
C HIS A 342 -9.85 2.20 1.61
N CYS A 343 -10.05 1.85 0.35
CA CYS A 343 -10.84 0.69 -0.04
C CYS A 343 -10.15 -0.10 -1.15
N GLY A 344 -9.79 -1.36 -0.86
CA GLY A 344 -9.18 -2.26 -1.82
C GLY A 344 -10.06 -3.48 -2.12
N TYR A 345 -10.55 -3.58 -3.35
CA TYR A 345 -11.14 -4.79 -3.89
C TYR A 345 -10.09 -5.59 -4.66
N ALA A 346 -9.77 -6.79 -4.18
CA ALA A 346 -8.99 -7.77 -4.92
C ALA A 346 -9.94 -8.55 -5.83
N LYS A 347 -9.73 -8.50 -7.15
CA LYS A 347 -10.62 -9.12 -8.16
C LYS A 347 -12.07 -8.66 -8.00
N PRO A 348 -12.33 -7.34 -8.11
CA PRO A 348 -13.68 -6.79 -7.98
C PRO A 348 -14.60 -7.44 -9.01
N LYS A 349 -15.77 -7.87 -8.54
CA LYS A 349 -16.89 -8.17 -9.42
C LYS A 349 -17.65 -6.88 -9.79
N ILE A 350 -18.60 -6.98 -10.72
CA ILE A 350 -19.42 -5.84 -11.16
C ILE A 350 -20.13 -5.16 -9.97
N GLU A 351 -20.57 -5.94 -8.98
CA GLU A 351 -21.26 -5.47 -7.78
C GLU A 351 -20.35 -4.57 -6.91
N GLY A 352 -19.04 -4.82 -6.90
CA GLY A 352 -18.07 -3.95 -6.24
C GLY A 352 -17.99 -2.58 -6.91
N TYR A 353 -18.05 -2.54 -8.24
CA TYR A 353 -18.10 -1.29 -9.01
C TYR A 353 -19.40 -0.54 -8.79
N GLU A 354 -20.54 -1.23 -8.81
CA GLU A 354 -21.85 -0.64 -8.54
C GLU A 354 -21.92 -0.06 -7.13
N THR A 355 -21.38 -0.78 -6.15
CA THR A 355 -21.30 -0.31 -4.77
C THR A 355 -20.50 0.98 -4.67
N VAL A 356 -19.27 1.01 -5.21
CA VAL A 356 -18.44 2.22 -5.21
C VAL A 356 -19.12 3.37 -5.96
N ALA A 357 -19.71 3.10 -7.12
CA ALA A 357 -20.45 4.10 -7.88
C ALA A 357 -21.62 4.69 -7.06
N HIS A 358 -22.36 3.85 -6.33
CA HIS A 358 -23.45 4.31 -5.48
C HIS A 358 -22.94 5.15 -4.29
N ILE A 359 -21.80 4.79 -3.70
CA ILE A 359 -21.13 5.57 -2.64
C ILE A 359 -20.74 6.95 -3.18
N LEU A 360 -20.13 7.03 -4.36
CA LEU A 360 -19.71 8.30 -4.95
C LEU A 360 -20.87 9.26 -5.24
N ARG A 361 -22.06 8.74 -5.59
CA ARG A 361 -23.27 9.57 -5.76
C ARG A 361 -23.76 10.21 -4.46
N HIS A 362 -23.44 9.60 -3.32
CA HIS A 362 -23.88 10.02 -1.99
C HIS A 362 -22.69 10.13 -1.04
N LEU A 363 -21.58 10.70 -1.54
CA LEU A 363 -20.35 10.75 -0.76
C LEU A 363 -20.53 11.69 0.44
N PRO A 364 -20.26 11.25 1.68
CA PRO A 364 -20.37 12.10 2.85
C PRO A 364 -19.42 13.31 2.74
N SER A 365 -19.92 14.51 3.03
CA SER A 365 -19.13 15.76 2.95
C SER A 365 -17.96 15.84 3.94
N ALA A 366 -17.98 15.02 5.00
CA ALA A 366 -16.88 14.89 5.95
C ALA A 366 -15.65 14.17 5.34
N LEU A 367 -15.86 13.35 4.30
CA LEU A 367 -14.81 12.59 3.66
C LEU A 367 -14.02 13.50 2.71
N VAL A 368 -12.75 13.72 3.05
CA VAL A 368 -11.84 14.61 2.31
C VAL A 368 -10.66 13.88 1.68
N HIS A 369 -10.37 12.65 2.11
CA HIS A 369 -9.31 11.83 1.54
C HIS A 369 -9.85 10.47 1.10
N MET A 370 -9.62 10.12 -0.16
CA MET A 370 -10.14 8.88 -0.74
C MET A 370 -9.04 8.12 -1.48
N ASN A 371 -8.90 6.83 -1.17
CA ASN A 371 -7.99 5.92 -1.86
C ASN A 371 -8.75 4.64 -2.24
N ILE A 372 -9.06 4.48 -3.52
CA ILE A 372 -9.82 3.33 -4.02
C ILE A 372 -8.97 2.50 -4.97
N THR A 373 -8.90 1.20 -4.71
CA THR A 373 -8.18 0.24 -5.54
C THR A 373 -9.15 -0.82 -6.04
N LEU A 374 -9.36 -0.86 -7.36
CA LEU A 374 -10.21 -1.82 -8.05
C LEU A 374 -9.35 -2.68 -9.01
N GLU A 375 -8.49 -3.51 -8.44
CA GLU A 375 -7.55 -4.36 -9.17
C GLU A 375 -8.19 -5.68 -9.61
N GLY A 376 -8.30 -5.92 -10.92
CA GLY A 376 -8.70 -7.24 -11.44
C GLY A 376 -9.69 -7.25 -12.59
N PHE A 377 -10.00 -6.12 -13.22
CA PHE A 377 -10.68 -6.12 -14.51
C PHE A 377 -9.71 -6.47 -15.65
N HIS A 378 -9.33 -7.74 -15.69
CA HIS A 378 -8.97 -8.41 -16.94
C HIS A 378 -10.18 -9.22 -17.41
N ASN A 379 -11.32 -8.57 -17.62
CA ASN A 379 -12.36 -9.22 -18.40
C ASN A 379 -11.88 -9.21 -19.85
N LYS A 380 -11.42 -10.38 -20.32
CA LYS A 380 -11.40 -10.70 -21.76
C LYS A 380 -12.81 -10.60 -22.37
N ASP A 381 -13.84 -10.58 -21.52
CA ASP A 381 -15.24 -10.44 -21.90
C ASP A 381 -15.79 -9.05 -21.54
N THR A 382 -15.50 -8.08 -22.39
CA THR A 382 -16.32 -6.86 -22.51
C THR A 382 -17.34 -7.01 -23.65
N SER A 383 -17.88 -8.22 -23.83
CA SER A 383 -18.98 -8.52 -24.76
C SER A 383 -20.36 -8.39 -24.11
N GLN A 384 -20.44 -8.02 -22.84
CA GLN A 384 -21.72 -7.83 -22.14
C GLN A 384 -22.27 -6.40 -22.27
N SER A 385 -22.12 -5.78 -23.44
CA SER A 385 -22.90 -4.58 -23.80
C SER A 385 -24.30 -4.93 -24.33
N GLY A 386 -24.86 -6.08 -23.97
CA GLY A 386 -26.09 -6.58 -24.59
C GLY A 386 -27.01 -7.43 -23.71
N TRP A 387 -26.93 -7.36 -22.38
CA TRP A 387 -27.75 -8.24 -21.53
C TRP A 387 -28.63 -7.59 -20.46
N LEU A 388 -28.80 -6.27 -20.48
CA LEU A 388 -29.97 -5.61 -19.87
C LEU A 388 -30.39 -4.45 -20.77
N GLY A 389 -31.63 -4.52 -21.27
CA GLY A 389 -32.24 -3.54 -22.15
C GLY A 389 -32.34 -2.15 -21.53
N ASP A 390 -32.54 -1.17 -22.42
CA ASP A 390 -32.97 0.25 -22.33
C ASP A 390 -33.22 0.95 -20.96
N GLY A 391 -32.53 0.54 -19.91
CA GLY A 391 -32.56 1.12 -18.57
C GLY A 391 -31.23 1.80 -18.31
N ILE A 392 -31.27 3.12 -18.13
CA ILE A 392 -30.24 4.02 -17.59
C ILE A 392 -28.92 3.31 -17.26
N ASN A 393 -28.00 3.25 -18.21
CA ASN A 393 -26.65 2.75 -17.97
C ASN A 393 -26.07 3.46 -16.74
N PRO A 394 -25.50 2.73 -15.75
CA PRO A 394 -24.95 3.36 -14.56
C PRO A 394 -23.88 4.38 -14.99
N PRO A 395 -23.87 5.60 -14.40
CA PRO A 395 -22.89 6.61 -14.76
C PRO A 395 -21.47 6.08 -14.63
N HIS A 396 -20.67 6.39 -15.64
CA HIS A 396 -19.29 5.94 -15.78
C HIS A 396 -18.46 6.34 -14.55
N LEU A 397 -17.73 5.39 -13.95
CA LEU A 397 -17.04 5.61 -12.67
C LEU A 397 -16.08 6.81 -12.69
N CYS A 398 -15.35 7.02 -13.79
CA CYS A 398 -14.47 8.18 -13.94
C CYS A 398 -15.22 9.51 -13.81
N ARG A 399 -16.45 9.59 -14.33
CA ARG A 399 -17.29 10.78 -14.22
C ARG A 399 -17.66 11.04 -12.76
N LEU A 400 -18.10 10.00 -12.04
CA LEU A 400 -18.45 10.12 -10.61
C LEU A 400 -17.24 10.53 -9.76
N LEU A 401 -16.06 9.93 -10.01
CA LEU A 401 -14.82 10.33 -9.35
C LEU A 401 -14.48 11.81 -9.62
N GLY A 402 -14.71 12.28 -10.84
CA GLY A 402 -14.50 13.67 -11.20
C GLY A 402 -15.50 14.61 -10.52
N GLU A 403 -16.78 14.23 -10.45
CA GLU A 403 -17.83 15.03 -9.80
C GLU A 403 -17.56 15.25 -8.31
N VAL A 404 -17.02 14.25 -7.60
CA VAL A 404 -16.69 14.38 -6.17
C VAL A 404 -15.33 15.00 -5.90
N ALA A 405 -14.43 15.09 -6.87
CA ALA A 405 -13.07 15.53 -6.60
C ALA A 405 -12.93 16.95 -6.03
N PRO A 406 -13.74 17.96 -6.43
CA PRO A 406 -13.58 19.32 -5.93
C PRO A 406 -13.73 19.48 -4.41
N GLN A 407 -14.54 18.63 -3.76
CA GLN A 407 -14.72 18.63 -2.30
C GLN A 407 -13.61 17.89 -1.53
N LEU A 408 -12.84 17.04 -2.22
CA LEU A 408 -11.76 16.27 -1.61
C LEU A 408 -10.50 17.13 -1.49
N GLU A 409 -9.64 16.79 -0.52
CA GLU A 409 -8.26 17.26 -0.44
C GLU A 409 -7.29 16.28 -1.11
N SER A 410 -7.60 14.97 -1.09
CA SER A 410 -6.78 13.92 -1.70
C SER A 410 -7.62 12.87 -2.41
N LEU A 411 -7.25 12.58 -3.66
CA LEU A 411 -7.86 11.52 -4.47
C LEU A 411 -6.80 10.57 -5.02
N ALA A 412 -6.81 9.32 -4.56
CA ALA A 412 -6.02 8.24 -5.09
C ALA A 412 -6.91 7.15 -5.69
N PHE A 413 -6.55 6.66 -6.87
CA PHE A 413 -7.33 5.63 -7.56
C PHE A 413 -6.43 4.67 -8.35
N THR A 414 -6.69 3.36 -8.20
CA THR A 414 -6.08 2.31 -9.00
C THR A 414 -7.17 1.58 -9.80
N GLY A 415 -7.11 1.61 -11.12
CA GLY A 415 -8.12 0.99 -11.98
C GLY A 415 -8.13 1.49 -13.42
N LYS A 416 -9.30 1.41 -14.08
CA LYS A 416 -9.51 1.98 -15.43
C LYS A 416 -9.82 3.48 -15.32
N VAL A 417 -9.09 4.33 -16.05
CA VAL A 417 -9.23 5.80 -15.98
C VAL A 417 -9.29 6.42 -17.37
N CYS A 418 -10.13 7.42 -17.62
CA CYS A 418 -10.12 8.18 -18.87
C CYS A 418 -10.21 9.70 -18.64
N ALA A 419 -9.95 10.47 -19.69
CA ALA A 419 -10.02 11.94 -19.68
C ALA A 419 -11.39 12.50 -19.26
N GLY A 420 -12.46 11.70 -19.37
CA GLY A 420 -13.80 12.06 -18.88
C GLY A 420 -13.84 12.38 -17.38
N LEU A 421 -12.91 11.82 -16.59
CA LEU A 421 -12.75 12.17 -15.18
C LEU A 421 -12.47 13.66 -15.00
N PHE A 422 -11.44 14.17 -15.68
CA PHE A 422 -11.02 15.56 -15.53
C PHE A 422 -12.01 16.56 -16.16
N ARG A 423 -12.74 16.14 -17.19
CA ARG A 423 -13.88 16.92 -17.71
C ARG A 423 -14.98 17.08 -16.66
N ALA A 424 -15.31 16.00 -15.95
CA ALA A 424 -16.27 16.03 -14.87
C ALA A 424 -15.76 16.87 -13.68
N MET A 425 -14.47 16.77 -13.32
CA MET A 425 -13.84 17.63 -12.32
C MET A 425 -14.01 19.12 -12.64
N ARG A 426 -13.70 19.52 -13.88
CA ARG A 426 -13.87 20.91 -14.32
C ARG A 426 -15.31 21.40 -14.25
N THR A 427 -16.24 20.55 -14.69
CA THR A 427 -17.68 20.86 -14.67
C THR A 427 -18.18 21.03 -13.23
N ALA A 428 -17.80 20.11 -12.34
CA ALA A 428 -18.17 20.15 -10.92
C ALA A 428 -17.52 21.33 -10.18
N ALA A 429 -16.25 21.63 -10.46
CA ALA A 429 -15.57 22.79 -9.86
C ALA A 429 -16.17 24.12 -10.31
N SER A 430 -16.64 24.22 -11.55
CA SER A 430 -17.26 25.45 -12.09
C SER A 430 -18.69 25.67 -11.60
N THR A 431 -19.37 24.61 -11.17
CA THR A 431 -20.75 24.67 -10.65
C THR A 431 -20.80 24.77 -9.12
N SER A 432 -19.71 24.43 -8.44
CA SER A 432 -19.59 24.53 -6.99
C SER A 432 -19.43 25.99 -6.55
N PRO A 433 -20.21 26.48 -5.56
CA PRO A 433 -20.03 27.81 -4.99
C PRO A 433 -18.73 27.93 -4.18
N SER A 434 -18.16 26.80 -3.75
CA SER A 434 -16.92 26.74 -3.00
C SER A 434 -15.73 26.46 -3.92
N LYS A 435 -14.61 27.14 -3.66
CA LYS A 435 -13.32 26.83 -4.31
C LYS A 435 -12.94 25.38 -4.04
N SER A 436 -12.36 24.73 -5.05
CA SER A 436 -11.88 23.36 -4.90
C SER A 436 -10.82 23.25 -3.81
N ARG A 437 -10.91 22.18 -3.01
CA ARG A 437 -9.97 21.85 -1.94
C ARG A 437 -8.88 20.86 -2.36
N LEU A 438 -8.92 20.40 -3.61
CA LEU A 438 -8.10 19.30 -4.10
C LEU A 438 -6.63 19.73 -4.14
N LYS A 439 -5.80 19.02 -3.36
CA LYS A 439 -4.36 19.24 -3.26
C LYS A 439 -3.55 18.15 -3.93
N THR A 440 -4.03 16.91 -3.86
CA THR A 440 -3.26 15.75 -4.36
C THR A 440 -4.11 14.80 -5.19
N VAL A 441 -3.57 14.35 -6.33
CA VAL A 441 -4.11 13.29 -7.18
C VAL A 441 -3.03 12.24 -7.44
N ASP A 442 -3.30 10.96 -7.16
CA ASP A 442 -2.40 9.82 -7.48
C ASP A 442 -3.19 8.69 -8.18
N PHE A 443 -2.98 8.54 -9.47
CA PHE A 443 -3.62 7.52 -10.29
C PHE A 443 -2.66 6.44 -10.74
N VAL A 444 -3.00 5.19 -10.41
CA VAL A 444 -2.39 3.99 -10.98
C VAL A 444 -3.32 3.45 -12.05
N VAL A 445 -3.02 3.80 -13.29
CA VAL A 445 -3.78 3.40 -14.46
C VAL A 445 -3.45 1.95 -14.78
N LYS A 446 -4.48 1.10 -14.81
CA LYS A 446 -4.38 -0.28 -15.30
C LYS A 446 -4.79 -0.39 -16.76
N ASN A 447 -5.75 0.42 -17.19
CA ASN A 447 -6.14 0.59 -18.59
C ASN A 447 -6.88 1.93 -18.75
N CYS A 448 -7.06 2.40 -19.99
CA CYS A 448 -7.92 3.54 -20.28
C CYS A 448 -9.35 3.09 -20.57
N CYS A 449 -10.36 3.87 -20.18
CA CYS A 449 -11.74 3.58 -20.56
C CYS A 449 -11.95 3.88 -22.05
N ARG A 450 -12.75 3.05 -22.74
CA ARG A 450 -13.07 3.24 -24.17
C ARG A 450 -13.96 4.48 -24.37
N GLU A 451 -13.62 5.33 -25.33
CA GLU A 451 -14.61 6.23 -25.93
C GLU A 451 -15.63 5.36 -26.68
N LYS A 452 -16.94 5.63 -26.50
CA LYS A 452 -18.01 4.86 -27.13
C LYS A 452 -17.77 4.89 -28.65
N ARG A 453 -17.40 3.76 -29.26
CA ARG A 453 -17.07 3.70 -30.69
C ARG A 453 -18.30 4.12 -31.51
N THR A 454 -18.13 5.09 -32.39
CA THR A 454 -19.08 5.46 -33.45
C THR A 454 -18.91 4.62 -34.71
N ALA A 455 -17.90 3.74 -34.80
CA ALA A 455 -17.60 2.94 -35.99
C ALA A 455 -17.62 1.41 -35.72
N PRO A 456 -18.13 0.60 -36.67
CA PRO A 456 -18.25 -0.85 -36.55
C PRO A 456 -16.91 -1.53 -36.84
N GLY A 457 -15.96 -1.47 -35.90
CA GLY A 457 -14.70 -2.20 -35.94
C GLY A 457 -14.72 -3.43 -35.03
N LEU A 458 -14.06 -4.52 -35.45
CA LEU A 458 -13.94 -5.77 -34.69
C LEU A 458 -13.44 -5.48 -33.24
N PRO A 459 -14.15 -5.93 -32.19
CA PRO A 459 -13.90 -5.55 -30.80
C PRO A 459 -12.73 -6.28 -30.12
N PHE A 460 -12.14 -7.28 -30.77
CA PHE A 460 -11.27 -8.28 -30.12
C PHE A 460 -9.77 -7.92 -30.04
N PHE A 461 -9.23 -7.05 -30.90
CA PHE A 461 -7.78 -6.81 -30.98
C PHE A 461 -7.28 -5.58 -30.21
N ASP A 462 -8.18 -4.79 -29.60
CA ASP A 462 -7.86 -3.44 -29.10
C ASP A 462 -7.89 -3.31 -27.56
N ASP A 463 -7.96 -4.44 -26.85
CA ASP A 463 -8.15 -4.47 -25.38
C ASP A 463 -6.84 -4.49 -24.55
N PHE A 464 -5.69 -4.46 -25.22
CA PHE A 464 -4.40 -4.61 -24.56
C PHE A 464 -3.84 -3.26 -24.14
N SER A 465 -3.78 -2.99 -22.84
CA SER A 465 -2.93 -1.92 -22.31
C SER A 465 -1.47 -2.33 -22.44
N GLY A 466 -0.59 -1.44 -22.91
CA GLY A 466 0.84 -1.75 -23.00
C GLY A 466 1.61 -0.71 -23.80
N ILE A 467 2.94 -0.73 -23.64
CA ILE A 467 3.84 0.22 -24.31
C ILE A 467 3.93 0.02 -25.84
N THR A 468 3.48 -1.14 -26.34
CA THR A 468 3.42 -1.46 -27.77
C THR A 468 2.08 -1.12 -28.41
N ASN A 469 1.03 -0.83 -27.61
CA ASN A 469 -0.28 -0.44 -28.12
C ASN A 469 -0.40 1.09 -28.22
N LEU A 470 -0.29 1.63 -29.44
CA LEU A 470 -0.41 3.07 -29.68
C LEU A 470 -1.79 3.64 -29.33
N ASN A 471 -2.88 2.86 -29.41
CA ASN A 471 -4.20 3.32 -28.98
C ASN A 471 -4.25 3.55 -27.47
N PHE A 472 -3.58 2.70 -26.70
CA PHE A 472 -3.41 2.90 -25.27
C PHE A 472 -2.54 4.14 -24.99
N ILE A 473 -1.43 4.33 -25.70
CA ILE A 473 -0.56 5.51 -25.53
C ILE A 473 -1.33 6.80 -25.84
N HIS A 474 -2.07 6.87 -26.94
CA HIS A 474 -2.91 8.04 -27.26
C HIS A 474 -3.99 8.28 -26.21
N SER A 475 -4.61 7.21 -25.68
CA SER A 475 -5.62 7.34 -24.62
C SER A 475 -5.01 7.84 -23.30
N PHE A 476 -3.80 7.38 -22.97
CA PHE A 476 -3.04 7.84 -21.81
C PHE A 476 -2.60 9.30 -21.99
N GLU A 477 -2.16 9.69 -23.17
CA GLU A 477 -1.86 11.09 -23.50
C GLU A 477 -3.08 11.98 -23.33
N LYS A 478 -4.24 11.61 -23.90
CA LYS A 478 -5.52 12.30 -23.69
C LYS A 478 -5.88 12.43 -22.20
N LEU A 479 -5.60 11.40 -21.40
CA LEU A 479 -5.80 11.42 -19.95
C LEU A 479 -4.89 12.47 -19.29
N VAL A 480 -3.61 12.53 -19.66
CA VAL A 480 -2.65 13.53 -19.16
C VAL A 480 -3.07 14.95 -19.55
N VAL A 481 -3.45 15.18 -20.82
CA VAL A 481 -3.96 16.47 -21.30
C VAL A 481 -5.18 16.90 -20.48
N GLY A 482 -6.14 15.99 -20.26
CA GLY A 482 -7.30 16.27 -19.41
C GLY A 482 -6.90 16.67 -17.99
N ALA A 483 -5.90 15.99 -17.42
CA ALA A 483 -5.38 16.28 -16.09
C ALA A 483 -4.76 17.66 -16.00
N VAL A 484 -3.88 18.00 -16.94
CA VAL A 484 -3.22 19.30 -17.01
C VAL A 484 -4.26 20.42 -17.19
N HIS A 485 -5.22 20.23 -18.09
CA HIS A 485 -6.30 21.20 -18.30
C HIS A 485 -7.15 21.44 -17.05
N SER A 486 -7.30 20.43 -16.17
CA SER A 486 -8.04 20.59 -14.91
C SER A 486 -7.32 21.47 -13.87
N LEU A 487 -6.02 21.75 -14.02
CA LEU A 487 -5.28 22.61 -13.11
C LEU A 487 -5.86 24.03 -13.01
N GLN A 488 -6.51 24.51 -14.09
CA GLN A 488 -7.19 25.82 -14.15
C GLN A 488 -8.24 26.01 -13.04
N VAL A 489 -8.93 24.93 -12.66
CA VAL A 489 -10.01 24.98 -11.65
C VAL A 489 -9.57 24.46 -10.28
N HIS A 490 -8.32 23.98 -10.17
CA HIS A 490 -7.74 23.40 -8.96
C HIS A 490 -6.44 24.14 -8.57
N PRO A 491 -6.55 25.38 -8.06
CA PRO A 491 -5.38 26.20 -7.75
C PRO A 491 -4.51 25.60 -6.64
N ALA A 492 -5.11 24.83 -5.72
CA ALA A 492 -4.39 24.18 -4.62
C ALA A 492 -3.74 22.84 -4.98
N LEU A 493 -3.97 22.32 -6.20
CA LEU A 493 -3.46 21.02 -6.64
C LEU A 493 -1.95 21.11 -6.95
N ASP A 494 -1.11 20.78 -5.98
CA ASP A 494 0.35 20.86 -6.05
C ASP A 494 1.03 19.49 -6.27
N TYR A 495 0.26 18.41 -6.19
CA TYR A 495 0.72 17.06 -6.48
C TYR A 495 -0.25 16.34 -7.41
N LEU A 496 0.17 16.08 -8.66
CA LEU A 496 -0.58 15.29 -9.62
C LEU A 496 0.31 14.20 -10.18
N ARG A 497 -0.09 12.94 -10.01
CA ARG A 497 0.62 11.78 -10.52
C ARG A 497 -0.32 10.85 -11.25
N ILE A 498 0.05 10.47 -12.46
CA ILE A 498 -0.64 9.46 -13.27
C ILE A 498 0.42 8.48 -13.73
N ARG A 499 0.26 7.19 -13.45
CA ARG A 499 1.25 6.18 -13.85
C ARG A 499 0.59 4.90 -14.30
N PHE A 500 1.10 4.35 -15.40
CA PHE A 500 0.85 2.98 -15.79
C PHE A 500 1.85 2.05 -15.10
N ILE A 501 1.37 0.91 -14.60
CA ILE A 501 2.23 -0.13 -14.04
C ILE A 501 1.86 -1.45 -14.66
N ASP A 502 2.72 -1.87 -15.58
CA ASP A 502 2.75 -3.20 -16.15
C ASP A 502 4.08 -3.85 -15.76
N LEU A 503 3.98 -4.91 -14.94
CA LEU A 503 5.12 -5.67 -14.48
C LEU A 503 5.59 -6.68 -15.53
N ASP A 504 4.71 -7.02 -16.47
CA ASP A 504 4.98 -7.97 -17.56
C ASP A 504 5.46 -7.25 -18.83
N SER A 505 5.56 -5.91 -18.78
CA SER A 505 6.11 -5.08 -19.84
C SER A 505 7.54 -5.48 -20.17
N ALA A 506 7.86 -5.56 -21.47
CA ALA A 506 9.22 -5.81 -21.95
C ALA A 506 10.24 -4.79 -21.44
N CYS A 507 9.79 -3.58 -21.07
CA CYS A 507 10.63 -2.55 -20.48
C CYS A 507 9.84 -1.71 -19.45
N PRO A 508 9.79 -2.11 -18.17
CA PRO A 508 9.06 -1.39 -17.13
C PRO A 508 9.48 0.09 -16.92
N PRO A 509 10.76 0.49 -17.11
CA PRO A 509 11.15 1.90 -17.12
C PRO A 509 10.39 2.78 -18.11
N LEU A 510 9.92 2.21 -19.22
CA LEU A 510 9.18 2.91 -20.29
C LEU A 510 7.66 2.89 -20.08
N ASN A 511 7.15 2.33 -18.98
CA ASN A 511 5.73 2.44 -18.65
C ASN A 511 5.34 3.92 -18.51
N PRO A 512 4.33 4.41 -19.27
CA PRO A 512 3.99 5.83 -19.31
C PRO A 512 3.59 6.35 -17.94
N TYR A 513 4.00 7.58 -17.66
CA TYR A 513 3.67 8.30 -16.45
C TYR A 513 3.67 9.79 -16.70
N PHE A 514 3.00 10.56 -15.85
CA PHE A 514 3.07 12.00 -15.78
C PHE A 514 3.08 12.39 -14.30
N GLN A 515 3.89 13.37 -13.94
CA GLN A 515 3.97 13.83 -12.57
C GLN A 515 4.27 15.33 -12.51
N LEU A 516 3.43 16.05 -11.79
CA LEU A 516 3.61 17.43 -11.36
C LEU A 516 3.83 17.44 -9.84
N ILE A 517 4.94 18.03 -9.39
CA ILE A 517 5.21 18.34 -7.98
C ILE A 517 5.53 19.83 -7.87
N GLY A 518 4.69 20.58 -7.18
CA GLY A 518 4.74 22.04 -7.18
C GLY A 518 4.55 22.57 -8.60
N THR A 519 5.62 23.13 -9.17
CA THR A 519 5.66 23.66 -10.54
C THR A 519 6.47 22.79 -11.50
N GLN A 520 7.07 21.68 -11.04
CA GLN A 520 7.93 20.85 -11.88
C GLN A 520 7.19 19.62 -12.43
N CYS A 521 7.23 19.47 -13.76
CA CYS A 521 6.68 18.33 -14.50
C CYS A 521 7.76 17.32 -14.92
N THR A 522 7.42 16.03 -14.89
CA THR A 522 8.21 14.91 -15.43
C THR A 522 7.29 13.87 -16.08
N GLY A 523 7.85 13.05 -16.96
CA GLY A 523 7.16 11.95 -17.63
C GLY A 523 6.74 12.28 -19.06
N LEU A 524 5.53 11.88 -19.43
CA LEU A 524 5.01 11.97 -20.78
C LEU A 524 4.86 13.44 -21.19
N TRP A 525 5.41 13.79 -22.34
CA TRP A 525 5.20 15.09 -22.95
C TRP A 525 4.85 14.96 -24.44
N SER A 526 4.16 15.98 -24.92
CA SER A 526 3.87 16.25 -26.32
C SER A 526 3.62 17.74 -26.44
N GLU A 527 3.65 18.25 -27.67
CA GLU A 527 3.35 19.65 -27.98
C GLU A 527 2.00 20.05 -27.39
N HIS A 528 0.99 19.19 -27.50
CA HIS A 528 -0.33 19.43 -26.95
C HIS A 528 -0.36 19.49 -25.40
N ILE A 529 0.42 18.64 -24.72
CA ILE A 529 0.57 18.71 -23.26
C ILE A 529 1.24 20.02 -22.85
N LEU A 530 2.27 20.45 -23.60
CA LEU A 530 3.01 21.69 -23.30
C LEU A 530 2.13 22.93 -23.48
N GLU A 531 1.39 23.02 -24.59
CA GLU A 531 0.42 24.09 -24.85
C GLU A 531 -0.64 24.13 -23.74
N THR A 532 -1.24 22.98 -23.43
CA THR A 532 -2.27 22.89 -22.38
C THR A 532 -1.70 23.26 -21.00
N LEU A 533 -0.44 22.91 -20.71
CA LEU A 533 0.23 23.26 -19.45
C LEU A 533 0.47 24.76 -19.35
N HIS A 534 0.93 25.38 -20.43
CA HIS A 534 1.14 26.82 -20.49
C HIS A 534 -0.16 27.59 -20.23
N ASP A 535 -1.26 27.16 -20.83
CA ASP A 535 -2.58 27.78 -20.63
C ASP A 535 -3.16 27.53 -19.23
N ALA A 536 -2.94 26.34 -18.67
CA ALA A 536 -3.56 25.93 -17.42
C ALA A 536 -2.77 26.35 -16.18
N ARG A 537 -1.45 26.40 -16.28
CA ARG A 537 -0.51 26.70 -15.20
C ARG A 537 0.82 27.23 -15.75
N PRO A 538 0.88 28.53 -16.13
CA PRO A 538 2.04 29.12 -16.80
C PRO A 538 3.36 29.02 -16.00
N GLU A 539 3.28 28.94 -14.67
CA GLU A 539 4.44 28.79 -13.80
C GLU A 539 5.03 27.37 -13.79
N ALA A 540 4.30 26.39 -14.34
CA ALA A 540 4.77 25.00 -14.39
C ALA A 540 5.66 24.74 -15.61
N TYR A 541 6.70 23.94 -15.43
CA TYR A 541 7.69 23.62 -16.46
C TYR A 541 8.15 22.16 -16.38
N PHE A 542 8.54 21.58 -17.51
CA PHE A 542 9.15 20.26 -17.55
C PHE A 542 10.61 20.31 -17.10
N ALA A 543 11.03 19.35 -16.28
CA ALA A 543 12.43 19.22 -15.85
C ALA A 543 13.37 18.98 -17.04
N GLU A 544 12.90 18.27 -18.06
CA GLU A 544 13.62 17.96 -19.30
C GLU A 544 12.60 17.70 -20.43
N LEU A 545 12.97 18.01 -21.67
CA LEU A 545 12.24 17.64 -22.88
C LEU A 545 13.13 16.75 -23.75
N ALA A 546 13.15 15.46 -23.42
CA ALA A 546 13.86 14.43 -24.18
C ALA A 546 12.90 13.40 -24.76
N ASP A 547 13.28 12.83 -25.90
CA ASP A 547 12.54 11.77 -26.59
C ASP A 547 12.30 10.54 -25.70
N GLY A 548 13.28 10.22 -24.83
CA GLY A 548 13.21 9.16 -23.82
C GLY A 548 13.32 7.72 -24.36
N ILE A 549 12.85 7.48 -25.59
CA ILE A 549 12.96 6.22 -26.33
C ILE A 549 13.77 6.49 -27.59
N TYR A 550 14.90 5.81 -27.74
CA TYR A 550 15.80 5.99 -28.88
C TYR A 550 15.78 4.76 -29.79
N PRO A 551 15.82 4.94 -31.12
CA PRO A 551 15.87 3.81 -32.05
C PRO A 551 17.23 3.09 -31.97
N GLN A 552 17.19 1.77 -32.10
CA GLN A 552 18.37 0.95 -32.34
C GLN A 552 18.50 0.73 -33.85
N TYR A 553 19.64 1.10 -34.41
CA TYR A 553 19.91 0.98 -35.84
C TYR A 553 20.68 -0.29 -36.16
N GLY A 554 20.24 -1.01 -37.19
CA GLY A 554 20.95 -2.15 -37.76
C GLY A 554 22.01 -1.74 -38.80
N PRO A 555 22.69 -2.72 -39.43
CA PRO A 555 23.78 -2.48 -40.38
C PRO A 555 23.42 -1.54 -41.55
N ASN A 556 22.16 -1.55 -41.99
CA ASN A 556 21.67 -0.73 -43.10
C ASN A 556 20.98 0.58 -42.67
N ARG A 557 21.24 1.07 -41.44
CA ARG A 557 20.53 2.22 -40.83
C ARG A 557 19.00 2.05 -40.72
N GLN A 558 18.50 0.83 -40.89
CA GLN A 558 17.11 0.50 -40.57
C GLN A 558 16.91 0.40 -39.07
N ILE A 559 15.75 0.83 -38.57
CA ILE A 559 15.39 0.68 -37.16
C ILE A 559 15.10 -0.81 -36.94
N VAL A 560 15.92 -1.46 -36.11
CA VAL A 560 15.78 -2.88 -35.73
C VAL A 560 15.20 -3.06 -34.32
N GLY A 561 15.08 -1.97 -33.57
CA GLY A 561 14.70 -2.02 -32.16
C GLY A 561 14.61 -0.66 -31.50
N ALA A 562 14.45 -0.69 -30.18
CA ALA A 562 14.60 0.47 -29.31
C ALA A 562 15.74 0.23 -28.31
N VAL A 563 16.47 1.28 -27.96
CA VAL A 563 17.46 1.24 -26.88
C VAL A 563 16.72 1.31 -25.54
N TYR A 564 16.70 0.20 -24.82
CA TYR A 564 16.03 0.13 -23.53
C TYR A 564 16.86 0.81 -22.43
N PRO A 565 16.29 1.79 -21.71
CA PRO A 565 17.01 2.48 -20.66
C PRO A 565 17.09 1.62 -19.39
N ARG A 566 18.21 1.73 -18.66
CA ARG A 566 18.40 1.05 -17.36
C ARG A 566 17.62 1.73 -16.24
N THR A 567 17.38 3.04 -16.36
CA THR A 567 16.66 3.86 -15.40
C THR A 567 15.46 4.50 -16.09
N ARG A 568 14.43 4.85 -15.31
CA ARG A 568 13.25 5.53 -15.85
C ARG A 568 13.66 6.92 -16.39
N PRO A 569 13.41 7.22 -17.68
CA PRO A 569 13.66 8.56 -18.22
C PRO A 569 12.85 9.62 -17.48
N LEU A 570 13.42 10.82 -17.29
CA LEU A 570 12.73 11.96 -16.67
C LEU A 570 11.61 12.51 -17.56
N SER A 571 11.73 12.33 -18.87
CA SER A 571 10.72 12.69 -19.86
C SER A 571 10.68 11.67 -20.99
N ILE A 572 9.49 11.44 -21.56
CA ILE A 572 9.30 10.58 -22.73
C ILE A 572 8.36 11.31 -23.69
N HIS A 573 8.77 11.51 -24.93
CA HIS A 573 7.89 12.11 -25.93
C HIS A 573 6.86 11.08 -26.39
N ALA A 574 5.56 11.41 -26.36
CA ALA A 574 4.49 10.46 -26.72
C ALA A 574 4.68 9.76 -28.08
N ARG A 575 5.21 10.46 -29.09
CA ARG A 575 5.42 9.90 -30.43
C ARG A 575 6.48 8.80 -30.49
N THR A 576 7.43 8.77 -29.56
CA THR A 576 8.58 7.85 -29.62
C THR A 576 8.20 6.43 -29.21
N TYR A 577 7.02 6.22 -28.60
CA TYR A 577 6.42 4.89 -28.43
C TYR A 577 6.18 4.16 -29.76
N LYS A 578 6.04 4.89 -30.87
CA LYS A 578 5.94 4.31 -32.22
C LYS A 578 7.15 3.43 -32.56
N ILE A 579 8.35 3.79 -32.09
CA ILE A 579 9.57 3.00 -32.31
C ILE A 579 9.42 1.57 -31.78
N ILE A 580 8.82 1.41 -30.60
CA ILE A 580 8.63 0.11 -29.95
C ILE A 580 7.44 -0.63 -30.57
N ALA A 581 6.37 0.10 -30.89
CA ALA A 581 5.17 -0.46 -31.50
C ALA A 581 5.42 -1.02 -32.90
N ASP A 582 6.26 -0.36 -33.71
CA ASP A 582 6.58 -0.78 -35.08
C ASP A 582 7.52 -1.99 -35.07
N VAL A 583 8.50 -2.03 -34.17
CA VAL A 583 9.42 -3.19 -34.00
C VAL A 583 8.66 -4.45 -33.58
N SER A 584 7.60 -4.32 -32.77
CA SER A 584 6.83 -5.48 -32.30
C SER A 584 5.96 -6.12 -33.39
N LYS A 585 5.83 -5.47 -34.56
CA LYS A 585 5.04 -5.96 -35.71
C LYS A 585 5.91 -6.53 -36.83
N ALA A 586 7.21 -6.28 -36.79
CA ALA A 586 8.21 -6.86 -37.69
C ALA A 586 8.71 -8.19 -37.13
#